data_AF-A0A7M1S438-F1
#
_entry.id   AF-A0A7M1S438-F1
#
_cell.length_a   1.000
_cell.length_b   1.000
_cell.length_c   1.000
_cell.angle_alpha   90.00
_cell.angle_beta   90.00
_cell.angle_gamma   90.00
#
_symmetry.space_group_name_H-M   'P 1'
#
loop_
_entity.id
_entity.type
_entity.pdbx_description
1 polymer ?
#
loop_
_entity_poly.entity_id
_entity_poly.type
_entity_poly.pdbx_seq_one_letter_code
_entity_poly.pdbx_strand_id
1 'polypeptide(L)' 'MEKEMIISEKKLEKLAKRLSKEFGIGMDEAYELIYEEWELVEELFAVHKKAKTVKEHLVRRMNELYRIA' A
#
# COMPACT_ATOMS: atom_id res chain seq x y z
N MET A 1 12.91 -18.95 7.01
CA MET A 1 13.48 -18.04 6.00
C MET A 1 12.34 -17.20 5.47
N GLU A 2 12.07 -16.08 6.14
CA GLU A 2 11.17 -15.06 5.61
C GLU A 2 11.75 -14.62 4.27
N LYS A 3 10.99 -14.81 3.20
CA LYS A 3 11.34 -14.23 1.92
C LYS A 3 11.11 -12.74 2.08
N GLU A 4 12.17 -11.97 2.38
CA GLU A 4 12.16 -10.52 2.19
C GLU A 4 11.63 -10.26 0.78
N MET A 5 10.38 -9.82 0.70
CA MET A 5 9.78 -9.62 -0.59
C MET A 5 10.25 -8.26 -1.06
N ILE A 6 11.25 -8.26 -1.94
CA ILE A 6 11.83 -7.02 -2.47
C ILE A 6 10.80 -6.35 -3.39
N ILE A 7 9.93 -5.51 -2.82
CA ILE A 7 9.08 -4.60 -3.59
C ILE A 7 10.00 -3.52 -4.14
N SER A 8 10.09 -3.43 -5.46
CA SER A 8 10.93 -2.40 -6.08
C SER A 8 10.44 -1.00 -5.74
N GLU A 9 11.37 -0.06 -5.57
CA GLU A 9 11.05 1.36 -5.32
C GLU A 9 10.04 1.91 -6.33
N LYS A 10 10.17 1.54 -7.61
CA LYS A 10 9.23 1.93 -8.67
C LYS A 10 7.80 1.43 -8.44
N LYS A 11 7.60 0.30 -7.76
CA LYS A 11 6.28 -0.19 -7.37
C LYS A 11 5.75 0.59 -6.17
N LEU A 12 6.60 0.89 -5.19
CA LEU A 12 6.26 1.71 -4.03
C LEU A 12 5.87 3.13 -4.45
N GLU A 13 6.66 3.78 -5.32
CA GLU A 13 6.37 5.11 -5.85
C GLU A 13 5.03 5.14 -6.61
N LYS A 14 4.73 4.09 -7.39
CA LYS A 14 3.44 3.96 -8.08
C LYS A 14 2.28 3.74 -7.12
N LEU A 15 2.50 3.06 -6.00
CA LEU A 15 1.49 2.87 -4.97
C LEU A 15 1.25 4.18 -4.23
N ALA A 16 2.32 4.85 -3.77
CA ALA A 16 2.27 6.15 -3.09
C ALA A 16 1.54 7.20 -3.93
N LYS A 17 1.90 7.34 -5.22
CA LYS A 17 1.21 8.23 -6.17
C LYS A 17 -0.29 7.95 -6.30
N ARG A 18 -0.73 6.71 -6.10
CA ARG A 18 -2.15 6.33 -6.17
C ARG A 18 -2.87 6.60 -4.87
N LEU A 19 -2.23 6.30 -3.72
CA LEU A 19 -2.79 6.57 -2.40
C LEU A 19 -2.90 8.08 -2.14
N SER A 20 -1.86 8.84 -2.48
CA SER A 20 -1.87 10.31 -2.45
C SER A 20 -3.09 10.89 -3.19
N LYS A 21 -3.38 10.38 -4.39
CA LYS A 21 -4.57 10.80 -5.16
C LYS A 21 -5.90 10.33 -4.58
N GLU A 22 -5.94 9.14 -4.01
CA GLU A 22 -7.16 8.56 -3.44
C GLU A 22 -7.58 9.30 -2.17
N PHE A 23 -6.64 9.59 -1.29
CA PHE A 23 -6.89 10.21 0.02
C PHE A 23 -6.71 11.73 0.00
N GLY A 24 -6.21 12.32 -1.09
CA GLY A 24 -5.93 13.75 -1.17
C GLY A 24 -4.77 14.20 -0.29
N ILE A 25 -3.81 13.31 -0.03
CA ILE A 25 -2.66 13.52 0.86
C ILE A 25 -1.36 13.74 0.10
N GLY A 26 -0.33 14.24 0.79
CA GLY A 26 1.02 14.42 0.25
C GLY A 26 1.69 13.10 -0.18
N MET A 27 2.77 13.20 -0.96
CA MET A 27 3.57 12.02 -1.31
C MET A 27 4.25 11.41 -0.09
N ASP A 28 4.75 12.24 0.83
CA ASP A 28 5.45 11.79 2.04
C ASP A 28 4.47 11.07 2.97
N GLU A 29 3.29 11.64 3.23
CA GLU A 29 2.21 11.01 3.99
C GLU A 29 1.75 9.68 3.34
N ALA A 30 1.73 9.60 2.01
CA ALA A 30 1.40 8.36 1.32
C ALA A 30 2.50 7.29 1.44
N TYR A 31 3.77 7.68 1.59
CA TYR A 31 4.85 6.75 1.90
C TYR A 31 4.82 6.31 3.36
N GLU A 32 4.58 7.23 4.28
CA GLU A 32 4.38 6.92 5.71
C GLU A 32 3.30 5.86 5.87
N LEU A 33 2.13 6.05 5.25
CA LEU A 33 1.04 5.06 5.25
C LEU A 33 1.44 3.70 4.65
N ILE A 34 2.28 3.67 3.61
CA ILE A 34 2.81 2.41 3.06
C ILE A 34 3.72 1.70 4.06
N TYR A 35 4.55 2.45 4.78
CA TYR A 35 5.50 1.90 5.75
C TYR A 35 4.83 1.51 7.06
N GLU A 36 3.80 2.24 7.50
CA GLU A 36 2.95 1.87 8.64
C GLU A 36 2.21 0.56 8.38
N GLU A 37 1.70 0.38 7.16
CA GLU A 37 0.94 -0.82 6.75
C GLU A 37 1.82 -1.83 5.98
N TRP A 38 3.14 -1.85 6.26
CA TRP A 38 4.13 -2.57 5.44
C TRP A 38 3.82 -4.05 5.26
N GLU A 39 3.48 -4.77 6.34
CA GLU A 39 3.17 -6.21 6.27
C GLU A 39 2.00 -6.49 5.32
N LEU A 40 0.93 -5.70 5.41
CA LEU A 40 -0.22 -5.81 4.51
C LEU A 40 0.16 -5.47 3.07
N VAL A 41 1.00 -4.45 2.86
CA VAL A 41 1.50 -4.08 1.54
C VAL A 41 2.33 -5.23 0.94
N GLU A 42 3.16 -5.89 1.72
CA GLU A 42 3.91 -7.08 1.30
C GLU A 42 2.97 -8.23 0.92
N GLU A 43 2.01 -8.57 1.76
CA GLU A 43 1.03 -9.62 1.45
C GLU A 43 0.29 -9.33 0.13
N LEU A 44 -0.17 -8.10 -0.04
CA LEU A 44 -0.90 -7.69 -1.25
C LEU A 44 -0.01 -7.70 -2.50
N PHE A 45 1.27 -7.31 -2.39
CA PHE A 45 2.18 -7.39 -3.52
C PHE A 45 2.59 -8.82 -3.86
N ALA A 46 2.65 -9.73 -2.89
CA ALA A 46 2.89 -11.15 -3.10
C ALA A 46 1.79 -11.79 -3.95
N VAL A 47 0.53 -11.40 -3.70
CA VAL A 47 -0.65 -11.92 -4.41
C VAL A 47 -0.88 -11.20 -5.75
N HIS A 48 -0.96 -9.87 -5.75
CA HIS A 48 -1.48 -9.11 -6.89
C HIS A 48 -0.40 -8.52 -7.82
N LYS A 49 0.85 -8.39 -7.35
CA LYS A 49 2.06 -7.89 -8.08
C LYS A 49 1.98 -6.48 -8.68
N LYS A 50 0.79 -5.94 -8.96
CA LYS A 50 0.53 -4.65 -9.64
C LYS A 50 0.04 -3.60 -8.63
N ALA A 51 0.71 -2.46 -8.59
CA ALA A 51 0.39 -1.36 -7.67
C ALA A 51 -1.06 -0.84 -7.76
N LYS A 52 -1.71 -0.91 -8.93
CA LYS A 52 -3.13 -0.51 -9.07
C LYS A 52 -4.04 -1.42 -8.24
N THR A 53 -3.88 -2.73 -8.39
CA THR A 53 -4.68 -3.74 -7.70
C THR A 53 -4.35 -3.75 -6.21
N VAL A 54 -3.06 -3.63 -5.85
CA VAL A 54 -2.64 -3.47 -4.45
C VAL A 54 -3.33 -2.26 -3.81
N LYS A 55 -3.37 -1.10 -4.48
CA LYS A 55 -4.09 0.07 -3.98
C LYS A 55 -5.56 -0.22 -3.69
N GLU A 56 -6.27 -0.86 -4.63
CA GLU A 56 -7.71 -1.17 -4.47
C GLU A 56 -7.97 -2.06 -3.25
N HIS A 57 -7.13 -3.09 -3.04
CA HIS A 57 -7.25 -3.96 -1.87
C HIS A 57 -6.80 -3.30 -0.57
N LEU A 58 -5.71 -2.54 -0.58
CA LEU A 58 -5.20 -1.81 0.59
C LEU A 58 -6.24 -0.81 1.10
N VAL A 59 -6.78 0.03 0.21
CA VAL A 59 -7.81 1.01 0.57
C VAL A 59 -9.07 0.33 1.12
N ARG A 60 -9.49 -0.78 0.52
CA ARG A 60 -10.63 -1.55 1.04
C ARG A 60 -10.33 -2.07 2.44
N ARG A 61 -9.16 -2.65 2.66
CA ARG A 61 -8.76 -3.24 3.94
C ARG A 61 -8.65 -2.19 5.04
N MET A 62 -8.02 -1.05 4.74
CA MET A 62 -7.97 0.10 5.63
C MET A 62 -9.38 0.60 5.99
N ASN A 63 -10.26 0.76 5.00
CA ASN A 63 -11.64 1.15 5.29
C ASN A 63 -12.38 0.14 6.17
N GLU A 64 -12.13 -1.16 6.03
CA GLU A 64 -12.70 -2.19 6.91
C GLU A 64 -12.15 -2.09 8.34
N LEU A 65 -10.84 -1.85 8.50
CA LEU A 65 -10.18 -1.74 9.80
C LEU A 65 -10.57 -0.45 10.54
N TYR A 66 -10.54 0.70 9.85
CA TYR A 66 -10.74 2.01 10.44
C TYR A 66 -12.21 2.47 10.51
N ARG A 67 -13.16 1.81 9.82
CA ARG A 67 -14.61 2.08 10.01
C ARG A 67 -15.21 1.36 11.22
N ILE A 68 -14.48 0.47 11.87
CA ILE A 68 -14.93 -0.26 13.07
C ILE A 68 -14.49 0.44 14.37
N ALA A 69 -13.76 1.57 14.27
CA ALA A 69 -13.33 2.38 15.42
C ALA A 69 -14.26 3.58 15.68
#